data_AF-A0A9D7TVE6-F1
#
_entry.id   AF-A0A9D7TVE6-F1
#
_cell.length_a   1.000
_cell.length_b   1.000
_cell.length_c   1.000
_cell.angle_alpha   90.00
_cell.angle_beta   90.00
_cell.angle_gamma   90.00
#
_symmetry.space_group_name_H-M   'P 1'
#
loop_
_entity.id
_entity.type
_entity.pdbx_description
1 polymer ?
#
loop_
_entity_poly.entity_id
_entity_poly.type
_entity_poly.pdbx_seq_one_letter_code
_entity_poly.pdbx_strand_id
1 'polypeptide(L)' 'MIQQIVIIGASNAFWEIDELIKDINAVSAKYEIVGVYDDDKSLWGKQFNNLVVQGPIQEVKTYLRILNLFLQ' A
#
# COMPACT_ATOMS: atom_id res chain seq x y z
N MET A 1 -7.85 12.76 -10.43
CA MET A 1 -7.00 11.56 -10.57
C MET A 1 -6.87 10.93 -9.20
N ILE A 2 -6.94 9.60 -9.12
CA ILE A 2 -6.66 8.87 -7.87
C ILE A 2 -5.15 8.70 -7.76
N GLN A 3 -4.58 9.10 -6.63
CA GLN A 3 -3.16 8.96 -6.32
C GLN A 3 -2.91 7.58 -5.73
N GLN A 4 -2.06 6.79 -6.38
CA GLN A 4 -1.65 5.48 -5.87
C GLN A 4 -0.62 5.63 -4.76
N ILE A 5 -0.76 4.84 -3.70
CA ILE A 5 0.12 4.83 -2.52
C ILE A 5 0.59 3.40 -2.26
N VAL A 6 1.89 3.27 -1.98
CA VAL A 6 2.47 2.06 -1.39
C VAL A 6 2.74 2.33 0.09
N ILE A 7 2.34 1.41 0.96
CA ILE A 7 2.61 1.48 2.39
C ILE A 7 3.84 0.63 2.74
N ILE A 8 4.69 1.20 3.59
CA ILE A 8 5.87 0.55 4.16
C ILE A 8 5.61 0.34 5.65
N GLY A 9 5.61 -0.91 6.09
CA GLY A 9 5.23 -1.32 7.43
C GLY A 9 3.78 -1.81 7.49
N ALA A 10 3.57 -2.99 8.08
CA ALA A 10 2.29 -3.68 8.20
C ALA A 10 1.96 -4.08 9.65
N SER A 11 2.60 -3.43 10.62
CA SER A 11 2.32 -3.60 12.05
C SER A 11 1.14 -2.71 12.49
N ASN A 12 0.97 -2.42 13.78
CA ASN A 12 -0.23 -1.77 14.29
C ASN A 12 -0.51 -0.39 13.67
N ALA A 13 0.52 0.40 13.34
CA ALA A 13 0.34 1.74 12.76
C ALA A 13 -0.30 1.72 11.36
N PHE A 14 -0.19 0.59 10.64
CA PHE A 14 -0.80 0.44 9.32
C PHE A 14 -2.34 0.56 9.37
N TRP A 15 -2.97 0.10 10.46
CA TRP A 15 -4.43 0.17 10.62
C TRP A 15 -4.94 1.60 10.64
N GLU A 16 -4.27 2.47 11.40
CA GLU A 16 -4.65 3.89 11.52
C GLU A 16 -4.51 4.61 10.16
N ILE A 17 -3.54 4.21 9.34
CA ILE A 17 -3.33 4.79 8.00
C ILE A 17 -4.42 4.33 7.03
N ASP A 18 -4.80 3.05 7.04
CA ASP A 18 -5.91 2.53 6.21
C ASP A 18 -7.23 3.23 6.56
N GLU A 19 -7.53 3.39 7.84
CA GLU A 19 -8.72 4.11 8.31
C GLU A 19 -8.69 5.58 7.89
N LEU A 20 -7.56 6.28 8.08
CA LEU A 20 -7.40 7.67 7.65
C LEU A 20 -7.61 7.83 6.13
N ILE A 21 -7.08 6.92 5.32
CA ILE A 21 -7.27 6.96 3.86
C ILE A 21 -8.74 6.74 3.49
N LYS A 22 -9.44 5.83 4.17
CA LYS A 22 -10.87 5.62 3.99
C LYS A 22 -11.69 6.86 4.33
N ASP A 23 -11.38 7.52 5.44
CA ASP A 23 -12.04 8.76 5.87
C ASP A 23 -11.85 9.88 4.85
N ILE A 24 -10.62 10.05 4.33
CA ILE A 24 -10.34 11.02 3.27
C ILE A 24 -11.16 10.70 2.01
N ASN A 25 -11.16 9.43 1.60
CA ASN A 25 -11.85 8.96 0.41
C ASN A 25 -13.38 9.04 0.51
N ALA A 26 -13.94 8.97 1.72
CA ALA A 26 -15.38 9.14 1.96
C ALA A 26 -15.88 10.56 1.65
N VAL A 27 -15.03 11.58 1.82
CA VAL A 27 -15.33 12.97 1.43
C VAL A 27 -15.10 13.19 -0.05
N SER A 28 -13.97 12.69 -0.57
CA SER A 28 -13.61 12.77 -1.98
C SER A 28 -12.60 11.68 -2.28
N ALA A 29 -12.93 10.77 -3.20
CA ALA A 29 -12.01 9.74 -3.66
C ALA A 29 -10.71 10.37 -4.17
N LYS A 30 -9.60 10.12 -3.46
CA LYS A 30 -8.29 10.74 -3.70
C LYS A 30 -7.16 9.73 -3.76
N TYR A 31 -7.23 8.66 -2.98
CA TYR A 31 -6.11 7.74 -2.79
C TYR A 31 -6.51 6.29 -3.00
N GLU A 32 -5.58 5.49 -3.51
CA GLU A 32 -5.71 4.04 -3.62
C GLU A 32 -4.43 3.40 -3.08
N ILE A 33 -4.56 2.52 -2.08
CA ILE A 33 -3.44 1.73 -1.59
C ILE A 33 -3.26 0.56 -2.55
N VAL A 34 -2.10 0.51 -3.21
CA VAL A 34 -1.80 -0.48 -4.25
C VAL A 34 -0.80 -1.55 -3.81
N GLY A 35 -0.19 -1.37 -2.64
CA GLY A 35 0.70 -2.37 -2.05
C GLY A 35 1.06 -2.05 -0.61
N VAL A 36 1.33 -3.11 0.15
CA VAL A 36 1.81 -3.06 1.53
C VAL A 36 3.04 -3.96 1.61
N TYR A 37 4.15 -3.44 2.12
CA TYR A 37 5.41 -4.18 2.22
C TYR A 37 6.01 -4.02 3.62
N ASP A 38 6.56 -5.12 4.13
CA ASP A 38 7.18 -5.17 5.45
C ASP A 38 8.33 -6.20 5.40
N ASP A 39 9.44 -5.95 6.08
CA ASP A 39 10.56 -6.89 6.11
C ASP A 39 10.36 -8.04 7.12
N ASP A 40 9.37 -7.93 8.02
CA ASP A 40 8.95 -9.04 8.87
C ASP A 40 8.22 -10.12 8.05
N LYS A 41 8.92 -11.21 7.78
CA LYS A 41 8.41 -12.41 7.10
C LYS A 41 7.16 -13.00 7.74
N SER A 42 6.96 -12.81 9.04
CA SER A 42 5.77 -13.29 9.75
C SER A 42 4.49 -12.60 9.30
N LEU A 43 4.61 -11.44 8.63
CA LEU A 43 3.49 -10.64 8.14
C LEU A 43 3.17 -10.92 6.68
N TRP A 44 4.07 -11.54 5.92
CA TRP A 44 3.87 -11.74 4.48
C TRP A 44 2.65 -12.62 4.20
N GLY A 45 1.84 -12.20 3.23
CA GLY A 45 0.57 -12.83 2.89
C GLY A 45 -0.55 -12.63 3.92
N LYS A 46 -0.29 -11.98 5.07
CA LYS A 46 -1.37 -11.58 5.97
C LYS A 46 -2.24 -10.55 5.28
N GLN A 47 -3.54 -10.71 5.50
CA GLN A 47 -4.57 -9.84 4.97
C GLN A 47 -5.14 -8.99 6.10
N PHE A 48 -5.26 -7.71 5.82
CA PHE A 48 -5.90 -6.73 6.67
C PHE A 48 -6.95 -6.02 5.83
N ASN A 49 -8.23 -6.25 6.13
CA ASN A 49 -9.33 -5.87 5.24
C ASN A 49 -9.14 -6.45 3.83
N ASN A 50 -9.02 -5.59 2.82
CA ASN A 50 -8.78 -5.93 1.42
C ASN A 50 -7.31 -5.74 1.01
N LEU A 51 -6.40 -5.48 1.96
CA LEU A 51 -4.99 -5.22 1.73
C LEU A 51 -4.16 -6.42 2.17
N VAL A 52 -3.18 -6.81 1.35
CA VAL A 52 -2.29 -7.94 1.61
C VAL A 52 -0.87 -7.44 1.72
N VAL A 53 -0.11 -7.94 2.71
CA VAL A 53 1.33 -7.70 2.79
C VAL A 53 2.02 -8.51 1.70
N GLN A 54 2.49 -7.82 0.66
CA GLN A 54 2.96 -8.43 -0.59
C GLN A 54 4.35 -9.05 -0.45
N GLY A 55 5.17 -8.57 0.50
CA GLY A 55 6.51 -9.09 0.73
C GLY A 55 7.45 -8.04 1.32
N PRO A 56 8.77 -8.18 1.12
CA PRO A 56 9.79 -7.29 1.67
C PRO A 56 9.80 -5.92 0.99
N ILE A 57 10.26 -4.90 1.71
CA ILE A 57 10.29 -3.49 1.28
C ILE A 57 11.12 -3.31 0.00
N GLN A 58 12.16 -4.12 -0.19
CA GLN A 58 13.01 -4.08 -1.38
C GLN A 58 12.24 -4.30 -2.70
N GLU A 59 11.08 -4.96 -2.67
CA GLU A 59 10.25 -5.20 -3.85
C GLU A 59 9.46 -3.96 -4.30
N VAL A 60 9.35 -2.92 -3.47
CA VAL A 60 8.71 -1.64 -3.83
C VAL A 60 9.35 -0.99 -5.07
N LYS A 61 10.65 -1.22 -5.30
CA LYS A 61 11.36 -0.73 -6.50
C LYS A 61 10.73 -1.24 -7.81
N THR A 62 10.09 -2.39 -7.78
CA THR A 62 9.36 -2.96 -8.92
C THR A 62 8.18 -2.08 -9.31
N TYR A 63 7.47 -1.53 -8.32
CA TYR A 63 6.28 -0.70 -8.57
C TYR A 63 6.64 0.63 -9.25
N LEU A 64 7.70 1.29 -8.79
CA LEU A 64 8.22 2.52 -9.42
C LEU A 64 8.67 2.29 -10.87
N ARG A 65 9.25 1.12 -11.15
CA ARG A 65 9.69 0.75 -12.49
C ARG A 65 8.52 0.45 -13.44
N ILE A 66 7.49 -0.23 -12.95
CA ILE A 66 6.27 -0.52 -13.71
C ILE A 66 5.54 0.78 -14.08
N LEU A 67 5.39 1.71 -13.13
CA LEU A 67 4.77 3.01 -13.39
C LEU A 67 5.49 3.77 -14.52
N ASN A 68 6.83 3.75 -14.51
CA ASN A 68 7.65 4.38 -15.55
C ASN A 68 7.56 3.70 -16.93
N LEU A 69 7.14 2.44 -17.01
CA LEU A 69 6.94 1.75 -18.30
C LEU A 69 5.60 2.10 -18.95
N PHE A 70 4.58 2.47 -18.16
CA PHE A 70 3.26 2.86 -18.65
C PHE A 70 3.13 4.36 -18.97
N LEU A 71 4.16 5.16 -18.66
CA LEU A 71 4.22 6.60 -18.89
C LEU A 71 5.17 7.00 -20.05
N GLN A 72 5.64 6.03 -20.84
CA GLN A 72 6.39 6.22 -22.09
C GLN A 72 5.47 6.06 -23.29
#